data_AF-A0A1B8JB47-F1
#
_entry.id   AF-A0A1B8JB47-F1
#
_cell.length_a   1.000
_cell.length_b   1.000
_cell.length_c   1.000
_cell.angle_alpha   90.00
_cell.angle_beta   90.00
_cell.angle_gamma   90.00
#
_symmetry.space_group_name_H-M   'P 1'
#
loop_
_entity.id
_entity.type
_entity.pdbx_description
1 polymer ?
#
loop_
_entity_poly.entity_id
_entity_poly.type
_entity_poly.pdbx_seq_one_letter_code
_entity_poly.pdbx_strand_id
1 'polypeptide(L)' 'MLKDLEPSNPAVLSPKQFEREFGISTSKQNKLRMRKSKESDGIYALPFFKVGNKIRYNREAIMQWFSKLQEKEQIK' A
#
# COMPACT_ATOMS: atom_id res chain seq x y z
N MET A 1 -12.62 -7.14 23.61
CA MET A 1 -11.98 -7.25 22.29
C MET A 1 -12.53 -6.14 21.39
N LEU A 2 -11.72 -5.13 21.06
CA LEU A 2 -12.12 -4.10 20.10
C LEU A 2 -12.27 -4.78 18.73
N LYS A 3 -13.49 -4.82 18.19
CA LYS A 3 -13.73 -5.30 16.82
C LYS A 3 -12.85 -4.46 15.90
N ASP A 4 -12.01 -5.13 15.11
CA ASP A 4 -11.29 -4.50 14.01
C ASP A 4 -12.35 -3.85 13.09
N LEU A 5 -12.52 -2.53 13.23
CA LEU A 5 -13.35 -1.74 12.33
C LEU A 5 -12.68 -1.74 10.96
N GLU A 6 -13.06 -2.72 10.15
CA GLU A 6 -12.73 -2.78 8.74
C GLU A 6 -13.44 -1.62 8.01
N PRO A 7 -12.78 -1.01 7.01
CA PRO A 7 -13.42 0.02 6.21
C PRO A 7 -14.64 -0.57 5.47
N SER A 8 -15.79 0.08 5.62
CA SER A 8 -16.99 -0.23 4.82
C SER A 8 -16.93 0.35 3.41
N ASN A 9 -15.95 1.22 3.13
CA ASN A 9 -15.77 1.84 1.83
C ASN A 9 -14.90 0.94 0.93
N PRO A 10 -15.41 0.48 -0.22
CA PRO A 10 -14.67 -0.40 -1.13
C PRO A 10 -13.43 0.24 -1.76
N ALA A 11 -13.30 1.58 -1.75
CA ALA A 11 -12.13 2.29 -2.24
C ALA A 11 -10.95 2.26 -1.25
N VAL A 12 -11.18 1.88 0.01
CA VAL A 12 -10.18 1.94 1.07
C VAL A 12 -9.90 0.55 1.64
N LEU A 13 -8.63 0.18 1.67
CA LEU A 13 -8.17 -1.12 2.15
C LEU A 13 -7.43 -0.98 3.48
N SER A 14 -7.72 -1.90 4.39
CA SER A 14 -6.88 -2.17 5.55
C SER A 14 -5.61 -2.95 5.13
N PRO A 15 -4.54 -2.95 5.94
CA PRO A 15 -3.37 -3.77 5.66
C PRO A 15 -3.68 -5.27 5.49
N LYS A 16 -4.68 -5.78 6.22
CA LYS A 16 -5.14 -7.17 6.11
C LYS A 16 -5.89 -7.41 4.79
N GLN A 17 -6.76 -6.48 4.37
CA GLN A 17 -7.45 -6.56 3.08
C GLN A 17 -6.47 -6.45 1.91
N PHE A 18 -5.51 -5.53 1.98
CA PHE A 18 -4.46 -5.40 0.98
C PHE A 18 -3.64 -6.68 0.84
N GLU A 19 -3.31 -7.34 1.96
CA GLU A 19 -2.61 -8.63 1.94
C GLU A 19 -3.44 -9.72 1.25
N ARG A 20 -4.75 -9.78 1.52
CA ARG A 20 -5.65 -10.75 0.88
C ARG A 20 -5.86 -10.47 -0.62
N GLU A 21 -6.00 -9.21 -1.02
CA GLU A 21 -6.29 -8.84 -2.41
C GLU A 21 -5.04 -8.89 -3.30
N PHE A 22 -3.89 -8.45 -2.80
CA PHE A 22 -2.68 -8.25 -3.60
C PHE A 22 -1.53 -9.21 -3.23
N GLY A 23 -1.72 -10.09 -2.24
CA GLY A 23 -0.72 -11.08 -1.83
C GLY A 23 0.54 -10.50 -1.18
N ILE A 24 0.51 -9.23 -0.75
CA ILE A 24 1.64 -8.56 -0.11
C ILE A 24 1.44 -8.57 1.40
N SER A 25 2.27 -9.34 2.11
CA SER A 25 2.20 -9.44 3.57
C SER A 25 2.35 -8.09 4.26
N THR A 26 1.63 -7.91 5.38
CA THR A 26 1.72 -6.71 6.23
C THR A 26 3.16 -6.33 6.61
N SER A 27 4.04 -7.31 6.85
CA SER A 27 5.48 -7.12 7.07
C SER A 27 6.18 -6.49 5.86
N LYS A 28 5.89 -6.97 4.64
CA LYS A 28 6.43 -6.42 3.39
C LYS A 28 5.86 -5.03 3.11
N GLN A 29 4.57 -4.81 3.37
CA GLN A 29 3.97 -3.48 3.30
C GLN A 29 4.68 -2.49 4.22
N ASN A 30 5.00 -2.88 5.47
CA ASN A 30 5.72 -2.00 6.40
C ASN A 30 7.10 -1.61 5.86
N LYS A 31 7.86 -2.59 5.34
CA LYS A 31 9.16 -2.33 4.69
C LYS A 31 9.02 -1.38 3.50
N LEU A 32 8.02 -1.58 2.64
CA LEU A 32 7.78 -0.72 1.47
C LEU A 32 7.37 0.71 1.87
N ARG A 33 6.59 0.87 2.95
CA ARG A 33 6.26 2.20 3.48
C ARG A 33 7.48 2.93 4.04
N MET A 34 8.46 2.19 4.58
CA MET A 34 9.71 2.74 5.12
C MET A 34 10.77 3.07 4.05
N ARG A 35 10.62 2.59 2.81
CA ARG A 35 11.58 2.84 1.72
C ARG A 35 11.64 4.30 1.22
N LYS A 36 10.86 5.22 1.80
CA LYS A 36 10.71 6.64 1.39
C LYS A 36 11.98 7.52 1.47
N SER A 37 13.19 6.98 1.63
CA SER A 37 14.36 7.75 2.05
C SER A 37 15.47 7.93 1.01
N LYS A 38 15.31 7.51 -0.25
CA LYS A 38 16.28 7.84 -1.30
C LYS A 38 15.56 8.46 -2.48
N GLU A 39 15.99 9.66 -2.88
CA GLU A 39 15.40 10.57 -3.87
C GLU A 39 15.12 9.93 -5.25
N SER A 40 15.59 8.70 -5.50
CA SER A 40 15.43 7.94 -6.74
C SER A 40 14.32 6.86 -6.69
N ASP A 41 13.87 6.46 -5.48
CA ASP A 41 13.03 5.27 -5.25
C ASP A 41 11.56 5.57 -4.93
N GLY A 42 11.10 6.81 -5.19
CA GLY A 42 9.73 7.23 -4.87
C GLY A 42 8.63 6.32 -5.47
N ILE A 43 8.92 5.66 -6.59
CA ILE A 43 8.02 4.68 -7.23
C ILE A 43 7.97 3.34 -6.47
N TYR A 44 9.03 2.96 -5.75
CA TYR A 44 9.05 1.71 -4.96
C TYR A 44 8.46 1.86 -3.56
N ALA A 45 8.19 3.09 -3.12
CA ALA A 45 7.52 3.36 -1.86
C ALA A 45 6.01 3.12 -2.00
N LEU A 46 5.46 2.22 -1.18
CA LEU A 46 4.04 1.91 -1.19
C LEU A 46 3.23 3.14 -0.75
N PRO A 47 2.29 3.67 -1.56
CA PRO A 47 1.49 4.82 -1.17
C PRO A 47 0.51 4.41 -0.08
N PHE A 48 0.53 5.14 1.03
CA PHE A 48 -0.34 4.92 2.17
C PHE A 48 -0.78 6.25 2.76
N PHE A 49 -1.92 6.23 3.44
CA PHE A 49 -2.37 7.36 4.25
C PHE A 49 -2.69 6.90 5.67
N LYS A 50 -2.54 7.83 6.62
CA LYS A 50 -2.86 7.59 8.04
C LYS A 50 -4.19 8.25 8.34
N VAL A 51 -5.09 7.52 9.00
CA VAL A 51 -6.33 8.05 9.57
C VAL A 51 -6.26 7.78 11.07
N GLY A 52 -5.93 8.82 11.84
CA GLY A 52 -5.51 8.67 13.24
C GLY A 52 -4.31 7.72 13.35
N ASN A 53 -4.46 6.67 14.15
CA ASN A 53 -3.42 5.64 14.35
C ASN A 53 -3.49 4.47 13.35
N LYS A 54 -4.42 4.50 12.39
CA LYS A 54 -4.62 3.40 11.44
C LYS A 54 -4.01 3.73 10.08
N ILE A 55 -3.26 2.78 9.53
CA ILE A 55 -2.79 2.84 8.14
C ILE A 55 -3.89 2.32 7.22
N ARG A 56 -4.07 3.02 6.11
CA ARG A 56 -5.04 2.71 5.07
C ARG A 56 -4.40 2.88 3.68
N TYR A 57 -4.94 2.15 2.73
CA TYR A 57 -4.54 2.21 1.33
C TYR A 57 -5.74 2.58 0.48
N ASN A 58 -5.53 3.45 -0.50
CA ASN A 58 -6.56 3.73 -1.50
C ASN A 58 -6.32 2.75 -2.65
N ARG A 59 -7.36 1.99 -3.03
CA ARG A 59 -7.25 0.97 -4.08
C ARG A 59 -6.76 1.56 -5.41
N GLU A 60 -7.26 2.72 -5.81
CA GLU A 60 -6.85 3.37 -7.06
C GLU A 60 -5.37 3.79 -7.02
N ALA A 61 -4.93 4.36 -5.89
CA ALA A 61 -3.53 4.75 -5.71
C ALA A 61 -2.59 3.54 -5.75
N ILE A 62 -3.03 2.40 -5.20
CA ILE A 62 -2.32 1.13 -5.27
C ILE A 62 -2.23 0.63 -6.71
N MET A 63 -3.33 0.64 -7.46
CA MET A 63 -3.34 0.19 -8.86
C MET A 63 -2.41 1.04 -9.71
N GLN A 64 -2.46 2.37 -9.58
CA GLN A 64 -1.53 3.27 -10.26
C GLN A 64 -0.07 3.01 -9.87
N TRP A 65 0.18 2.70 -8.59
CA TRP A 65 1.52 2.33 -8.13
C TRP A 65 2.01 1.02 -8.76
N PHE A 66 1.17 0.00 -8.86
CA PHE A 66 1.49 -1.23 -9.59
C PHE A 66 1.79 -0.97 -11.06
N SER A 67 0.99 -0.13 -11.74
CA SER A 67 1.24 0.23 -13.14
C SER A 67 2.60 0.91 -13.32
N LYS A 68 2.94 1.86 -12.46
CA LYS A 68 4.26 2.55 -12.50
C LYS A 68 5.43 1.60 -12.19
N LEU A 69 5.23 0.66 -11.27
CA LEU A 69 6.23 -0.38 -11.00
C LEU A 69 6.45 -1.27 -12.21
N GLN A 70 5.37 -1.73 -12.84
CA GLN A 70 5.45 -2.58 -14.03
C GLN A 70 6.16 -1.84 -15.17
N GLU A 71 5.81 -0.58 -15.43
CA GLU A 71 6.46 0.24 -16.46
C GLU A 71 7.97 0.37 -16.21
N LYS A 72 8.39 0.59 -14.96
CA LYS A 72 9.82 0.66 -14.61
C LYS A 72 10.57 -0.66 -14.80
N GLU A 73 9.94 -1.80 -14.49
CA GLU A 73 10.56 -3.11 -14.68
C GLU A 73 10.66 -3.49 -16.18
N GLN A 74 9.75 -2.99 -17.03
CA GLN A 74 9.76 -3.24 -18.48
C GLN A 74 10.79 -2.40 -19.25
N ILE A 75 11.29 -1.32 -18.65
CA ILE A 75 12.32 -0.43 -19.24
C ILE A 75 13.74 -0.90 -18.86
N LYS A 76 13.87 -2.07 -18.23
CA LYS A 76 15.13 -2.60 -17.69
C LYS A 76 15.65 -3.77 -18.53
#